data_AF-A0A2R6IX76-F1
#
_entry.id   AF-A0A2R6IX76-F1
#
_cell.length_a   1.000
_cell.length_b   1.000
_cell.length_c   1.000
_cell.angle_alpha   90.00
_cell.angle_beta   90.00
_cell.angle_gamma   90.00
#
_symmetry.space_group_name_H-M   'P 1'
#
loop_
_entity.id
_entity.type
_entity.pdbx_description
1 polymer ?
#
loop_
_entity_poly.entity_id
_entity_poly.type
_entity_poly.pdbx_seq_one_letter_code
_entity_poly.pdbx_strand_id
1 'polypeptide(L)'
;MRRDRRRGRGTGRRVHRQARVDAGRRLHRRPHRPPGQAHGPRRRHRLRVGHRHRPIEDRRARIRRRPRRRHPRGSRRQRRRPAVIVADLGDRYRFVTQPDHAALAGQFADRWGGAAARPVPFDSLAVAAYLHDAGWTDYDRRPRLDDDGEPVDFRGMPADPWTDLYETGIEAVVDLDTYAGLLVSLHGAGLRNRRYGLSPEWPETPPAFEGFVEREERRQRRLLEDLLAGEDSGCPVSPADETTLAAMHDPDRAPENPDGRLWDDYRRLQAWDALSLSFCLTDSPPGYGSVGPVPGADGTDETLSIARVEDDEFCVDPYPFDTAPLAVGVPTRTVAKSAAGDPSTLARAYYGAGRRTETFRLRPPD
;
A
#
# COMPACT_ATOMS: atom_id res chain seq x y z
N MET A 1 18.42 -37.75 -74.15
CA MET A 1 19.63 -38.43 -74.67
C MET A 1 20.76 -38.21 -73.66
N ARG A 2 21.35 -39.30 -73.12
CA ARG A 2 22.70 -39.50 -72.48
C ARG A 2 23.48 -38.27 -71.96
N ARG A 3 24.24 -38.22 -70.86
CA ARG A 3 24.84 -39.12 -69.82
C ARG A 3 25.52 -38.13 -68.84
N ASP A 4 25.33 -38.20 -67.51
CA ASP A 4 26.11 -38.97 -66.51
C ASP A 4 27.60 -38.56 -66.34
N ARG A 5 27.96 -38.03 -65.15
CA ARG A 5 28.97 -38.55 -64.19
C ARG A 5 29.32 -37.51 -63.10
N ARG A 6 28.96 -37.75 -61.82
CA ARG A 6 29.76 -38.36 -60.71
C ARG A 6 30.85 -37.40 -60.16
N ARG A 7 31.14 -37.26 -58.85
CA ARG A 7 30.81 -38.01 -57.62
C ARG A 7 31.31 -37.19 -56.41
N GLY A 8 30.66 -37.34 -55.26
CA GLY A 8 31.14 -36.88 -53.95
C GLY A 8 30.16 -37.24 -52.84
N ARG A 9 30.13 -38.52 -52.45
CA ARG A 9 29.47 -39.07 -51.24
C ARG A 9 30.37 -38.81 -50.02
N GLY A 10 29.93 -38.77 -48.76
CA GLY A 10 28.68 -39.22 -48.14
C GLY A 10 28.46 -38.55 -46.77
N THR A 11 27.22 -38.51 -46.28
CA THR A 11 26.63 -39.45 -45.27
C THR A 11 27.42 -39.48 -43.96
N GLY A 12 26.88 -39.24 -42.77
CA GLY A 12 25.49 -39.15 -42.33
C GLY A 12 25.42 -39.60 -40.87
N ARG A 13 24.72 -38.80 -40.05
CA ARG A 13 23.83 -39.19 -38.94
C ARG A 13 24.26 -40.26 -37.89
N ARG A 14 24.32 -39.75 -36.65
CA ARG A 14 23.54 -40.17 -35.44
C ARG A 14 23.90 -41.46 -34.66
N VAL A 15 23.72 -41.30 -33.34
CA VAL A 15 23.35 -42.25 -32.24
C VAL A 15 24.48 -42.88 -31.42
N HIS A 16 24.47 -42.58 -30.10
CA HIS A 16 24.58 -43.48 -28.92
C HIS A 16 24.57 -42.58 -27.66
N ARG A 17 23.52 -42.49 -26.82
CA ARG A 17 22.88 -43.43 -25.87
C ARG A 17 23.78 -43.87 -24.69
N GLN A 18 23.44 -43.34 -23.51
CA GLN A 18 23.41 -43.97 -22.16
C GLN A 18 24.69 -44.27 -21.36
N ALA A 19 24.64 -43.85 -20.08
CA ALA A 19 25.11 -44.49 -18.82
C ALA A 19 25.89 -43.49 -17.93
N ARG A 20 25.80 -43.37 -16.59
CA ARG A 20 25.11 -43.98 -15.43
C ARG A 20 25.51 -43.05 -14.24
N VAL A 21 24.61 -42.49 -13.41
CA VAL A 21 24.09 -43.00 -12.12
C VAL A 21 25.12 -43.81 -11.31
N ASP A 22 25.68 -43.28 -10.22
CA ASP A 22 25.33 -43.69 -8.84
C ASP A 22 26.18 -43.08 -7.70
N ALA A 23 25.55 -43.09 -6.52
CA ALA A 23 26.06 -42.97 -5.14
C ALA A 23 26.37 -41.55 -4.62
N GLY A 24 25.83 -41.09 -3.48
CA GLY A 24 25.08 -41.76 -2.42
C GLY A 24 25.53 -41.25 -1.05
N ARG A 25 24.61 -40.60 -0.32
CA ARG A 25 24.49 -40.43 1.14
C ARG A 25 25.71 -40.77 2.04
N ARG A 26 26.08 -39.83 2.92
CA ARG A 26 26.45 -40.01 4.35
C ARG A 26 26.43 -38.63 5.04
N LEU A 27 25.44 -38.35 5.87
CA LEU A 27 25.43 -38.50 7.34
C LEU A 27 26.40 -37.57 8.10
N HIS A 28 25.76 -36.72 8.93
CA HIS A 28 26.21 -36.10 10.19
C HIS A 28 27.71 -35.96 10.46
N ARG A 29 28.16 -34.72 10.68
CA ARG A 29 29.06 -34.37 11.80
C ARG A 29 29.12 -32.85 12.03
N ARG A 30 28.64 -32.44 13.22
CA ARG A 30 28.93 -31.15 13.85
C ARG A 30 30.44 -31.05 14.13
N PRO A 31 31.08 -29.88 13.97
CA PRO A 31 32.34 -29.62 14.65
C PRO A 31 32.06 -29.14 16.08
N HIS A 32 32.50 -29.96 17.04
CA HIS A 32 32.63 -29.57 18.45
C HIS A 32 33.72 -28.50 18.61
N ARG A 33 33.42 -27.50 19.45
CA ARG A 33 34.39 -26.56 20.06
C ARG A 33 35.40 -27.32 20.94
N PRO A 34 36.67 -26.88 21.03
CA PRO A 34 37.57 -27.33 22.08
C PRO A 34 37.35 -26.57 23.41
N PRO A 35 37.72 -27.16 24.57
CA PRO A 35 37.32 -26.68 25.89
C PRO A 35 38.37 -25.80 26.59
N GLY A 36 37.86 -24.93 27.47
CA GLY A 36 38.39 -24.52 28.77
C GLY A 36 39.89 -24.27 28.98
N GLN A 37 40.23 -23.02 29.33
CA GLN A 37 41.17 -22.75 30.43
C GLN A 37 40.53 -21.78 31.42
N ALA A 38 40.64 -22.13 32.70
CA ALA A 38 40.10 -21.43 33.85
C ALA A 38 41.21 -20.76 34.67
N HIS A 39 40.78 -19.84 35.55
CA HIS A 39 41.52 -19.12 36.63
C HIS A 39 42.32 -17.90 36.14
N GLY A 40 42.09 -16.64 36.54
CA GLY A 40 41.60 -15.97 37.77
C GLY A 40 42.62 -14.84 38.10
N PRO A 41 42.49 -13.98 39.14
CA PRO A 41 41.33 -13.26 39.68
C PRO A 41 41.52 -11.71 39.74
N ARG A 42 40.39 -11.00 39.86
CA ARG A 42 40.12 -9.79 40.68
C ARG A 42 41.13 -8.62 40.72
N ARG A 43 40.66 -7.43 40.30
CA ARG A 43 40.85 -6.19 41.08
C ARG A 43 39.57 -5.32 41.09
N ARG A 44 38.96 -5.25 42.28
CA ARG A 44 37.91 -4.28 42.63
C ARG A 44 38.60 -3.00 43.09
N HIS A 45 38.35 -1.88 42.43
CA HIS A 45 38.67 -0.57 43.01
C HIS A 45 37.56 -0.15 43.97
N ARG A 46 37.85 -0.26 45.26
CA ARG A 46 37.15 0.40 46.36
C ARG A 46 37.38 1.91 46.23
N LEU A 47 36.31 2.68 46.01
CA LEU A 47 36.31 4.11 46.35
C LEU A 47 35.72 4.28 47.75
N ARG A 48 36.47 5.02 48.57
CA ARG A 48 36.24 5.27 49.98
C ARG A 48 35.00 6.14 50.20
N VAL A 49 34.17 5.70 51.13
CA VAL A 49 33.09 6.48 51.76
C VAL A 49 33.70 7.52 52.70
N GLY A 50 33.39 8.79 52.46
CA GLY A 50 33.61 9.88 53.40
C GLY A 50 32.26 10.31 53.99
N HIS A 51 31.97 9.89 55.22
CA HIS A 51 30.85 10.41 56.00
C HIS A 51 31.18 11.80 56.54
N ARG A 52 30.34 12.79 56.22
CA ARG A 52 30.15 13.99 57.04
C ARG A 52 28.66 14.11 57.37
N HIS A 53 28.34 13.89 58.63
CA HIS A 53 27.05 14.19 59.24
C HIS A 53 26.93 15.70 59.49
N ARG A 54 25.83 16.32 59.06
CA ARG A 54 25.20 17.52 59.65
C ARG A 54 23.71 17.59 59.24
N PRO A 55 22.85 18.27 60.02
CA PRO A 55 21.54 17.77 60.42
C PRO A 55 20.40 18.05 59.43
N ILE A 56 19.36 17.22 59.53
CA ILE A 56 18.08 17.40 58.82
C ILE A 56 17.26 18.44 59.60
N GLU A 57 17.17 19.66 59.05
CA GLU A 57 16.13 20.62 59.41
C GLU A 57 14.91 20.44 58.52
N ASP A 58 13.77 20.31 59.18
CA ASP A 58 12.44 20.12 58.65
C ASP A 58 11.99 21.37 57.86
N ARG A 59 12.16 21.34 56.54
CA ARG A 59 11.51 22.29 55.62
C ARG A 59 10.47 21.57 54.79
N ARG A 60 9.23 21.64 55.26
CA ARG A 60 8.01 21.33 54.52
C ARG A 60 7.91 22.20 53.26
N ALA A 61 8.51 21.75 52.17
CA ALA A 61 8.25 22.28 50.84
C ALA A 61 6.92 21.70 50.34
N ARG A 62 5.90 22.57 50.26
CA ARG A 62 4.60 22.31 49.64
C ARG A 62 4.80 21.86 48.20
N ILE A 63 4.69 20.54 47.95
CA ILE A 63 4.43 20.02 46.60
C ILE A 63 3.04 20.53 46.19
N ARG A 64 3.00 21.59 45.38
CA ARG A 64 1.79 21.97 44.65
C ARG A 64 1.49 20.84 43.66
N ARG A 65 0.66 19.88 44.08
CA ARG A 65 0.04 18.91 43.18
C ARG A 65 -0.72 19.71 42.12
N ARG A 66 -0.25 19.66 40.87
CA ARG A 66 -1.03 20.14 39.72
C ARG A 66 -2.38 19.42 39.76
N PRO A 67 -3.51 20.14 39.67
CA PRO A 67 -4.80 19.50 39.69
C PRO A 67 -4.89 18.60 38.45
N ARG A 68 -5.17 17.31 38.66
CA ARG A 68 -5.63 16.42 37.60
C ARG A 68 -6.83 17.10 36.95
N ARG A 69 -6.69 17.55 35.71
CA ARG A 69 -7.81 18.06 34.91
C ARG A 69 -8.86 16.94 34.88
N ARG A 70 -9.95 17.13 35.62
CA ARG A 70 -11.15 16.32 35.46
C ARG A 70 -11.68 16.65 34.08
N HIS A 71 -11.53 15.72 33.14
CA HIS A 71 -12.30 15.80 31.90
C HIS A 71 -13.78 15.86 32.27
N PRO A 72 -14.54 16.84 31.77
CA PRO A 72 -15.98 16.80 31.96
C PRO A 72 -16.48 15.51 31.31
N ARG A 73 -17.26 14.72 32.06
CA ARG A 73 -18.09 13.66 31.50
C ARG A 73 -19.20 14.33 30.68
N GLY A 74 -18.83 14.83 29.51
CA GLY A 74 -19.78 15.11 28.45
C GLY A 74 -20.26 13.76 27.92
N SER A 75 -21.57 13.60 27.82
CA SER A 75 -22.17 12.52 27.05
C SER A 75 -21.53 12.52 25.66
N ARG A 76 -20.69 11.53 25.37
CA ARG A 76 -20.24 11.25 24.01
C ARG A 76 -21.49 10.80 23.24
N ARG A 77 -22.27 11.75 22.72
CA ARG A 77 -23.03 11.49 21.50
C ARG A 77 -22.00 10.99 20.51
N GLN A 78 -22.14 9.74 20.13
CA GLN A 78 -21.30 9.03 19.18
C GLN A 78 -21.47 9.74 17.83
N ARG A 79 -20.78 10.87 17.64
CA ARG A 79 -20.85 11.66 16.42
C ARG A 79 -20.32 10.78 15.29
N ARG A 80 -21.24 10.43 14.39
CA ARG A 80 -21.13 10.30 12.93
C ARG A 80 -19.70 10.07 12.44
N ARG A 81 -19.44 8.88 11.92
CA ARG A 81 -18.15 8.47 11.39
C ARG A 81 -18.42 7.59 10.16
N PRO A 82 -18.04 8.01 8.94
CA PRO A 82 -18.23 7.30 7.66
C PRO A 82 -17.30 6.10 7.50
N ALA A 83 -17.68 4.93 6.96
CA ALA A 83 -16.82 3.72 6.92
C ALA A 83 -17.15 2.72 5.80
N VAL A 84 -16.14 1.95 5.35
CA VAL A 84 -16.14 0.97 4.23
C VAL A 84 -16.57 1.54 2.86
N ILE A 85 -16.15 0.89 1.77
CA ILE A 85 -16.69 1.18 0.42
C ILE A 85 -18.08 0.56 0.34
N VAL A 86 -19.08 1.39 0.00
CA VAL A 86 -20.47 0.96 -0.14
C VAL A 86 -20.93 1.14 -1.58
N ALA A 87 -21.44 0.08 -2.19
CA ALA A 87 -22.19 0.14 -3.45
C ALA A 87 -23.66 -0.21 -3.21
N ASP A 88 -24.56 0.62 -3.72
CA ASP A 88 -26.01 0.39 -3.69
C ASP A 88 -26.42 -0.53 -4.84
N LEU A 89 -27.02 -1.69 -4.52
CA LEU A 89 -27.49 -2.69 -5.48
C LEU A 89 -29.04 -2.67 -5.62
N GLY A 90 -29.69 -1.58 -5.24
CA GLY A 90 -31.15 -1.45 -5.20
C GLY A 90 -31.74 -1.89 -3.85
N ASP A 91 -31.98 -3.20 -3.67
CA ASP A 91 -32.57 -3.75 -2.43
C ASP A 91 -31.54 -4.17 -1.38
N ARG A 92 -30.25 -4.06 -1.73
CA ARG A 92 -29.09 -4.48 -0.95
C ARG A 92 -27.96 -3.46 -1.03
N TYR A 93 -27.06 -3.50 -0.07
CA TYR A 93 -25.75 -2.86 -0.13
C TYR A 93 -24.66 -3.93 -0.29
N ARG A 94 -23.67 -3.66 -1.14
CA ARG A 94 -22.41 -4.38 -1.18
C ARG A 94 -21.35 -3.57 -0.43
N PHE A 95 -20.58 -4.26 0.38
CA PHE A 95 -19.49 -3.70 1.16
C PHE A 95 -18.16 -4.29 0.73
N VAL A 96 -17.18 -3.43 0.51
CA VAL A 96 -15.76 -3.77 0.34
C VAL A 96 -14.97 -2.96 1.37
N THR A 97 -14.08 -3.60 2.13
CA THR A 97 -13.23 -2.84 3.07
C THR A 97 -12.06 -2.20 2.32
N GLN A 98 -11.53 -1.10 2.84
CA GLN A 98 -10.41 -0.39 2.22
C GLN A 98 -9.15 -1.29 2.12
N PRO A 99 -8.79 -2.10 3.13
CA PRO A 99 -7.73 -3.09 2.97
C PRO A 99 -8.00 -4.15 1.89
N ASP A 100 -9.28 -4.48 1.63
CA ASP A 100 -9.65 -5.44 0.58
C ASP A 100 -9.53 -4.81 -0.82
N HIS A 101 -9.84 -3.52 -1.00
CA HIS A 101 -9.53 -2.83 -2.26
C HIS A 101 -8.02 -2.67 -2.44
N ALA A 102 -7.28 -2.37 -1.37
CA ALA A 102 -5.82 -2.25 -1.45
C ALA A 102 -5.18 -3.60 -1.86
N ALA A 103 -5.71 -4.71 -1.36
CA ALA A 103 -5.31 -6.04 -1.83
C ALA A 103 -5.67 -6.30 -3.30
N LEU A 104 -6.76 -5.71 -3.82
CA LEU A 104 -7.06 -5.75 -5.26
C LEU A 104 -6.07 -4.88 -6.06
N ALA A 105 -5.70 -3.70 -5.57
CA ALA A 105 -4.64 -2.88 -6.15
C ALA A 105 -3.30 -3.63 -6.21
N GLY A 106 -2.95 -4.36 -5.15
CA GLY A 106 -1.79 -5.25 -5.11
C GLY A 106 -1.82 -6.37 -6.16
N GLN A 107 -2.98 -6.98 -6.41
CA GLN A 107 -3.12 -7.99 -7.47
C GLN A 107 -2.86 -7.40 -8.88
N PHE A 108 -3.25 -6.15 -9.13
CA PHE A 108 -2.90 -5.45 -10.37
C PHE A 108 -1.40 -5.17 -10.44
N ALA A 109 -0.80 -4.72 -9.33
CA ALA A 109 0.64 -4.48 -9.25
C ALA A 109 1.45 -5.76 -9.54
N ASP A 110 1.04 -6.91 -9.00
CA ASP A 110 1.74 -8.19 -9.18
C ASP A 110 1.93 -8.57 -10.65
N ARG A 111 0.93 -8.26 -11.48
CA ARG A 111 0.89 -8.58 -12.91
C ARG A 111 1.24 -7.40 -13.81
N TRP A 112 1.73 -6.31 -13.24
CA TRP A 112 2.17 -5.14 -14.00
C TRP A 112 3.42 -5.46 -14.83
N GLY A 113 3.43 -5.08 -16.11
CA GLY A 113 4.56 -5.34 -17.02
C GLY A 113 4.24 -5.71 -18.47
N GLY A 114 3.04 -5.38 -18.96
CA GLY A 114 2.64 -5.50 -20.37
C GLY A 114 2.98 -4.24 -21.17
N ALA A 115 1.97 -3.53 -21.66
CA ALA A 115 2.17 -2.23 -22.32
C ALA A 115 2.69 -1.13 -21.35
N ALA A 116 2.53 -1.34 -20.04
CA ALA A 116 3.10 -0.48 -19.01
C ALA A 116 4.44 -1.04 -18.50
N ALA A 117 5.39 -0.16 -18.19
CA ALA A 117 6.70 -0.56 -17.67
C ALA A 117 6.56 -1.23 -16.29
N ARG A 118 7.11 -2.45 -16.14
CA ARG A 118 7.31 -3.06 -14.82
C ARG A 118 8.42 -2.31 -14.08
N PRO A 119 8.14 -1.71 -12.91
CA PRO A 119 9.16 -0.97 -12.17
C PRO A 119 10.17 -1.94 -11.53
N VAL A 120 11.45 -1.54 -11.52
CA VAL A 120 12.54 -2.32 -10.92
C VAL A 120 13.43 -1.40 -10.08
N PRO A 121 13.70 -1.73 -8.80
CA PRO A 121 13.07 -2.78 -7.99
C PRO A 121 11.55 -2.60 -7.76
N PHE A 122 10.85 -3.71 -7.50
CA PHE A 122 9.38 -3.78 -7.40
C PHE A 122 8.87 -3.98 -5.96
N ASP A 123 9.68 -4.56 -5.07
CA ASP A 123 9.19 -5.12 -3.81
C ASP A 123 8.48 -4.09 -2.92
N SER A 124 9.09 -2.91 -2.74
CA SER A 124 8.49 -1.82 -1.97
C SER A 124 7.21 -1.26 -2.60
N LEU A 125 7.07 -1.32 -3.93
CA LEU A 125 5.84 -0.90 -4.60
C LEU A 125 4.71 -1.91 -4.37
N ALA A 126 5.04 -3.20 -4.33
CA ALA A 126 4.06 -4.22 -3.93
C ALA A 126 3.58 -3.95 -2.50
N VAL A 127 4.50 -3.68 -1.56
CA VAL A 127 4.15 -3.31 -0.19
C VAL A 127 3.23 -2.08 -0.16
N ALA A 128 3.58 -1.02 -0.89
CA ALA A 128 2.76 0.19 -0.97
C ALA A 128 1.37 -0.11 -1.56
N ALA A 129 1.29 -0.86 -2.66
CA ALA A 129 0.01 -1.21 -3.30
C ALA A 129 -0.91 -1.97 -2.35
N TYR A 130 -0.40 -3.01 -1.67
CA TYR A 130 -1.17 -3.85 -0.75
C TYR A 130 -1.56 -3.13 0.55
N LEU A 131 -0.80 -2.12 0.99
CA LEU A 131 -0.93 -1.54 2.34
C LEU A 131 -1.23 -0.03 2.36
N HIS A 132 -1.48 0.63 1.22
CA HIS A 132 -1.72 2.08 1.21
C HIS A 132 -2.88 2.54 2.09
N ASP A 133 -3.87 1.65 2.31
CA ASP A 133 -5.00 1.88 3.21
C ASP A 133 -5.00 1.00 4.47
N ALA A 134 -3.82 0.55 4.93
CA ALA A 134 -3.69 -0.31 6.12
C ALA A 134 -4.32 0.31 7.39
N GLY A 135 -4.32 1.64 7.50
CA GLY A 135 -4.90 2.39 8.62
C GLY A 135 -6.39 2.14 8.84
N TRP A 136 -7.12 1.74 7.79
CA TRP A 136 -8.56 1.49 7.84
C TRP A 136 -8.95 0.17 8.52
N THR A 137 -7.99 -0.73 8.76
CA THR A 137 -8.24 -2.12 9.24
C THR A 137 -9.19 -2.19 10.44
N ASP A 138 -8.93 -1.44 11.51
CA ASP A 138 -9.78 -1.48 12.71
C ASP A 138 -11.11 -0.74 12.50
N TYR A 139 -11.08 0.27 11.65
CA TYR A 139 -12.19 1.17 11.42
C TYR A 139 -13.30 0.52 10.57
N ASP A 140 -12.89 -0.24 9.56
CA ASP A 140 -13.75 -0.96 8.62
C ASP A 140 -14.36 -2.25 9.18
N ARG A 141 -13.93 -2.69 10.37
CA ARG A 141 -14.56 -3.82 11.08
C ARG A 141 -16.04 -3.58 11.40
N ARG A 142 -16.55 -2.36 11.28
CA ARG A 142 -17.96 -2.09 11.54
C ARG A 142 -18.52 -1.14 10.47
N PRO A 143 -19.47 -1.60 9.63
CA PRO A 143 -20.22 -0.68 8.77
C PRO A 143 -21.04 0.29 9.65
N ARG A 144 -21.18 1.52 9.18
CA ARG A 144 -21.78 2.63 9.93
C ARG A 144 -22.90 3.26 9.13
N LEU A 145 -23.83 3.89 9.85
CA LEU A 145 -25.01 4.55 9.30
C LEU A 145 -24.94 6.05 9.53
N ASP A 146 -25.54 6.83 8.63
CA ASP A 146 -25.76 8.27 8.82
C ASP A 146 -27.05 8.52 9.61
N ASP A 147 -27.52 9.76 9.65
CA ASP A 147 -28.74 10.10 10.39
C ASP A 147 -30.02 9.71 9.68
N ASP A 148 -29.95 9.49 8.36
CA ASP A 148 -31.06 9.04 7.53
C ASP A 148 -31.18 7.51 7.57
N GLY A 149 -30.22 6.82 8.19
CA GLY A 149 -30.19 5.37 8.30
C GLY A 149 -29.57 4.69 7.08
N GLU A 150 -28.79 5.43 6.29
CA GLU A 150 -28.09 4.91 5.13
C GLU A 150 -26.64 4.57 5.50
N PRO A 151 -26.05 3.48 4.95
CA PRO A 151 -24.64 3.19 5.18
C PRO A 151 -23.74 4.28 4.64
N VAL A 152 -22.76 4.66 5.43
CA VAL A 152 -21.96 5.84 5.13
C VAL A 152 -20.67 5.46 4.45
N ASP A 153 -20.52 5.90 3.22
CA ASP A 153 -19.34 5.64 2.39
C ASP A 153 -18.10 6.47 2.81
N PHE A 154 -16.90 5.95 2.53
CA PHE A 154 -15.61 6.54 2.95
C PHE A 154 -15.42 8.01 2.52
N ARG A 155 -16.02 8.41 1.39
CA ARG A 155 -15.92 9.77 0.83
C ARG A 155 -16.50 10.85 1.75
N GLY A 156 -17.45 10.51 2.62
CA GLY A 156 -18.09 11.46 3.54
C GLY A 156 -17.29 11.76 4.81
N MET A 157 -16.12 11.13 5.00
CA MET A 157 -15.41 11.10 6.29
C MET A 157 -14.96 12.48 6.80
N PRO A 158 -15.29 12.85 8.06
CA PRO A 158 -14.73 14.04 8.68
C PRO A 158 -13.21 13.98 8.74
N ALA A 159 -12.55 15.15 8.70
CA ALA A 159 -11.10 15.25 8.64
C ALA A 159 -10.40 14.54 9.80
N ASP A 160 -10.74 14.85 11.06
CA ASP A 160 -10.05 14.29 12.24
C ASP A 160 -9.90 12.75 12.21
N PRO A 161 -10.97 11.95 12.11
CA PRO A 161 -10.80 10.51 12.07
C PRO A 161 -10.10 10.05 10.79
N TRP A 162 -10.25 10.75 9.67
CA TRP A 162 -9.57 10.39 8.42
C TRP A 162 -8.05 10.56 8.57
N THR A 163 -7.60 11.68 9.13
CA THR A 163 -6.17 11.96 9.35
C THR A 163 -5.56 10.99 10.35
N ASP A 164 -6.28 10.61 11.41
CA ASP A 164 -5.80 9.62 12.39
C ASP A 164 -5.55 8.24 11.74
N LEU A 165 -6.44 7.81 10.83
CA LEU A 165 -6.29 6.53 10.13
C LEU A 165 -5.10 6.55 9.19
N TYR A 166 -4.96 7.60 8.37
CA TYR A 166 -3.82 7.71 7.46
C TYR A 166 -2.50 7.81 8.22
N GLU A 167 -2.42 8.62 9.28
CA GLU A 167 -1.19 8.73 10.09
C GLU A 167 -0.78 7.38 10.67
N THR A 168 -1.73 6.61 11.23
CA THR A 168 -1.46 5.27 11.76
C THR A 168 -1.04 4.29 10.66
N GLY A 169 -1.70 4.30 9.51
CA GLY A 169 -1.40 3.42 8.38
C GLY A 169 -0.02 3.71 7.78
N ILE A 170 0.27 4.99 7.54
CA ILE A 170 1.56 5.45 7.02
C ILE A 170 2.69 5.05 7.96
N GLU A 171 2.54 5.24 9.27
CA GLU A 171 3.55 4.83 10.26
C GLU A 171 3.82 3.33 10.22
N ALA A 172 2.76 2.52 10.17
CA ALA A 172 2.90 1.07 10.09
C ALA A 172 3.63 0.61 8.82
N VAL A 173 3.41 1.29 7.68
CA VAL A 173 4.12 0.98 6.44
C VAL A 173 5.57 1.48 6.48
N VAL A 174 5.84 2.68 7.02
CA VAL A 174 7.20 3.20 7.21
C VAL A 174 8.05 2.25 8.07
N ASP A 175 7.48 1.71 9.15
CA ASP A 175 8.15 0.75 10.04
C ASP A 175 8.47 -0.59 9.33
N LEU A 176 7.70 -0.94 8.29
CA LEU A 176 7.87 -2.16 7.51
C LEU A 176 8.85 -1.98 6.34
N ASP A 177 8.66 -0.93 5.55
CA ASP A 177 9.44 -0.58 4.36
C ASP A 177 9.40 0.95 4.18
N THR A 178 10.57 1.59 4.35
CA THR A 178 10.69 3.06 4.35
C THR A 178 10.29 3.68 3.02
N TYR A 179 10.61 3.05 1.88
CA TYR A 179 10.25 3.59 0.57
C TYR A 179 8.77 3.39 0.26
N ALA A 180 8.21 2.24 0.61
CA ALA A 180 6.76 2.03 0.56
C ALA A 180 6.03 3.07 1.44
N GLY A 181 6.56 3.33 2.63
CA GLY A 181 6.04 4.34 3.55
C GLY A 181 6.07 5.75 2.97
N LEU A 182 7.13 6.11 2.23
CA LEU A 182 7.21 7.36 1.47
C LEU A 182 6.08 7.44 0.42
N LEU A 183 5.90 6.40 -0.40
CA LEU A 183 4.85 6.35 -1.42
C LEU A 183 3.43 6.42 -0.81
N VAL A 184 3.19 5.73 0.31
CA VAL A 184 1.90 5.75 1.00
C VAL A 184 1.64 7.12 1.67
N SER A 185 2.68 7.77 2.20
CA SER A 185 2.57 9.15 2.70
C SER A 185 2.22 10.13 1.57
N LEU A 186 2.88 10.02 0.41
CA LEU A 186 2.55 10.79 -0.79
C LEU A 186 1.11 10.52 -1.25
N HIS A 187 0.66 9.26 -1.25
CA HIS A 187 -0.73 8.93 -1.58
C HIS A 187 -1.72 9.61 -0.63
N GLY A 188 -1.54 9.46 0.68
CA GLY A 188 -2.43 10.08 1.67
C GLY A 188 -2.50 11.60 1.54
N ALA A 189 -1.35 12.29 1.50
CA ALA A 189 -1.32 13.74 1.30
C ALA A 189 -1.89 14.16 -0.06
N GLY A 190 -1.54 13.44 -1.12
CA GLY A 190 -2.01 13.66 -2.48
C GLY A 190 -3.54 13.57 -2.61
N LEU A 191 -4.21 12.66 -1.88
CA LEU A 191 -5.69 12.59 -1.87
C LEU A 191 -6.36 13.87 -1.37
N ARG A 192 -5.64 14.72 -0.61
CA ARG A 192 -6.09 16.02 -0.15
C ARG A 192 -5.45 17.20 -0.87
N ASN A 193 -4.46 16.93 -1.72
CA ASN A 193 -3.67 17.92 -2.44
C ASN A 193 -3.65 17.62 -3.95
N ARG A 194 -4.83 17.36 -4.55
CA ARG A 194 -5.05 17.13 -6.00
C ARG A 194 -4.11 16.12 -6.66
N ARG A 195 -3.66 15.12 -5.90
CA ARG A 195 -2.66 14.14 -6.31
C ARG A 195 -1.44 14.79 -6.99
N TYR A 196 -1.00 15.93 -6.44
CA TYR A 196 0.13 16.72 -6.95
C TYR A 196 0.00 17.09 -8.43
N GLY A 197 -1.22 17.40 -8.87
CA GLY A 197 -1.53 17.80 -10.24
C GLY A 197 -2.11 16.69 -11.12
N LEU A 198 -2.16 15.44 -10.67
CA LEU A 198 -2.84 14.36 -11.42
C LEU A 198 -4.37 14.50 -11.41
N SER A 199 -4.94 15.28 -10.48
CA SER A 199 -6.38 15.51 -10.37
C SER A 199 -6.68 17.01 -10.25
N PRO A 200 -6.40 17.82 -11.29
CA PRO A 200 -6.56 19.27 -11.25
C PRO A 200 -8.02 19.71 -11.06
N GLU A 201 -8.98 18.84 -11.37
CA GLU A 201 -10.41 19.06 -11.21
C GLU A 201 -10.89 18.96 -9.75
N TRP A 202 -10.06 18.40 -8.85
CA TRP A 202 -10.39 18.31 -7.43
C TRP A 202 -10.29 19.70 -6.77
N PRO A 203 -10.98 19.95 -5.64
CA PRO A 203 -10.82 21.19 -4.91
C PRO A 203 -9.38 21.37 -4.40
N GLU A 204 -9.01 22.63 -4.11
CA GLU A 204 -7.80 22.92 -3.32
C GLU A 204 -7.83 22.18 -1.98
N THR A 205 -6.66 22.03 -1.35
CA THR A 205 -6.55 21.43 -0.01
C THR A 205 -7.52 22.11 0.96
N PRO A 206 -8.53 21.40 1.49
CA PRO A 206 -9.47 22.03 2.40
C PRO A 206 -8.77 22.41 3.72
N PRO A 207 -9.15 23.50 4.40
CA PRO A 207 -8.45 23.98 5.60
C PRO A 207 -8.32 22.94 6.73
N ALA A 208 -9.28 22.01 6.81
CA ALA A 208 -9.25 20.93 7.80
C ALA A 208 -8.13 19.89 7.56
N PHE A 209 -7.55 19.84 6.36
CA PHE A 209 -6.49 18.90 5.98
C PHE A 209 -5.11 19.57 5.80
N GLU A 210 -5.01 20.89 5.75
CA GLU A 210 -3.74 21.63 5.58
C GLU A 210 -2.67 21.15 6.56
N GLY A 211 -3.01 21.10 7.85
CA GLY A 211 -2.05 20.67 8.88
C GLY A 211 -1.61 19.21 8.74
N PHE A 212 -2.42 18.34 8.14
CA PHE A 212 -2.04 16.96 7.83
C PHE A 212 -1.08 16.92 6.64
N VAL A 213 -1.43 17.60 5.53
CA VAL A 213 -0.58 17.70 4.33
C VAL A 213 0.81 18.21 4.72
N GLU A 214 0.90 19.32 5.47
CA GLU A 214 2.18 19.86 5.92
C GLU A 214 3.01 18.88 6.77
N ARG A 215 2.37 18.07 7.62
CA ARG A 215 3.07 17.06 8.44
C ARG A 215 3.63 15.96 7.56
N GLU A 216 2.85 15.52 6.58
CA GLU A 216 3.25 14.47 5.65
C GLU A 216 4.33 14.95 4.69
N GLU A 217 4.28 16.17 4.16
CA GLU A 217 5.40 16.71 3.36
C GLU A 217 6.71 16.79 4.17
N ARG A 218 6.63 17.14 5.47
CA ARG A 218 7.81 17.10 6.35
C ARG A 218 8.29 15.66 6.59
N ARG A 219 7.36 14.69 6.68
CA ARG A 219 7.68 13.27 6.79
C ARG A 219 8.37 12.78 5.52
N GLN A 220 7.83 13.11 4.35
CA GLN A 220 8.33 12.72 3.03
C GLN A 220 9.76 13.22 2.80
N ARG A 221 10.04 14.50 3.13
CA ARG A 221 11.41 15.04 3.07
C ARG A 221 12.38 14.24 3.94
N ARG A 222 12.02 13.98 5.22
CA ARG A 222 12.86 13.18 6.13
C ARG A 222 13.07 11.74 5.63
N LEU A 223 12.01 11.07 5.19
CA LEU A 223 12.11 9.68 4.68
C LEU A 223 13.01 9.61 3.45
N LEU A 224 12.91 10.59 2.54
CA LEU A 224 13.79 10.66 1.38
C LEU A 224 15.25 10.93 1.78
N GLU A 225 15.48 11.89 2.69
CA GLU A 225 16.82 12.16 3.25
C GLU A 225 17.43 10.90 3.89
N ASP A 226 16.66 10.17 4.70
CA ASP A 226 17.11 8.93 5.35
C ASP A 226 17.42 7.82 4.33
N LEU A 227 16.59 7.67 3.29
CA LEU A 227 16.81 6.71 2.20
C LEU A 227 18.09 7.03 1.39
N LEU A 228 18.36 8.31 1.12
CA LEU A 228 19.55 8.75 0.39
C LEU A 228 20.83 8.68 1.22
N ALA A 229 20.72 8.85 2.55
CA ALA A 229 21.83 8.71 3.48
C ALA A 229 22.16 7.24 3.80
N GLY A 230 21.23 6.32 3.53
CA GLY A 230 21.40 4.89 3.76
C GLY A 230 22.50 4.29 2.88
N GLU A 231 23.25 3.31 3.43
CA GLU A 231 24.26 2.55 2.67
C GLU A 231 23.66 1.39 1.86
N ASP A 232 22.32 1.30 1.80
CA ASP A 232 21.64 0.21 1.09
C ASP A 232 21.79 0.37 -0.43
N SER A 233 22.58 -0.51 -1.04
CA SER A 233 22.82 -0.53 -2.48
C SER A 233 21.57 -0.93 -3.28
N GLY A 234 20.50 -1.40 -2.62
CA GLY A 234 19.19 -1.66 -3.22
C GLY A 234 18.19 -0.50 -3.10
N CYS A 235 18.61 0.64 -2.54
CA CYS A 235 17.75 1.80 -2.36
C CYS A 235 17.16 2.26 -3.70
N PRO A 236 15.82 2.34 -3.82
CA PRO A 236 15.17 2.65 -5.10
C PRO A 236 15.37 4.11 -5.52
N VAL A 237 15.63 5.02 -4.59
CA VAL A 237 15.71 6.47 -4.84
C VAL A 237 17.13 6.93 -5.18
N SER A 238 17.21 8.07 -5.85
CA SER A 238 18.46 8.78 -6.17
C SER A 238 18.37 10.26 -5.77
N PRO A 239 19.49 11.01 -5.74
CA PRO A 239 19.45 12.45 -5.47
C PRO A 239 18.53 13.25 -6.41
N ALA A 240 18.22 12.74 -7.61
CA ALA A 240 17.26 13.39 -8.51
C ALA A 240 15.84 13.46 -7.91
N ASP A 241 15.48 12.47 -7.08
CA ASP A 241 14.15 12.42 -6.44
C ASP A 241 13.96 13.55 -5.40
N GLU A 242 15.03 14.20 -4.92
CA GLU A 242 14.90 15.41 -4.07
C GLU A 242 14.26 16.56 -4.84
N THR A 243 14.66 16.73 -6.11
CA THR A 243 14.10 17.76 -6.99
C THR A 243 12.67 17.43 -7.37
N THR A 244 12.38 16.15 -7.66
CA THR A 244 11.03 15.65 -7.89
C THR A 244 10.13 15.92 -6.70
N LEU A 245 10.55 15.52 -5.49
CA LEU A 245 9.76 15.72 -4.28
C LEU A 245 9.53 17.21 -3.99
N ALA A 246 10.53 18.05 -4.22
CA ALA A 246 10.38 19.50 -4.10
C ALA A 246 9.34 20.05 -5.10
N ALA A 247 9.33 19.55 -6.34
CA ALA A 247 8.31 19.93 -7.33
C ALA A 247 6.92 19.42 -6.94
N MET A 248 6.79 18.22 -6.37
CA MET A 248 5.50 17.72 -5.86
C MET A 248 4.93 18.61 -4.76
N HIS A 249 5.76 19.20 -3.90
CA HIS A 249 5.33 20.13 -2.85
C HIS A 249 5.07 21.57 -3.33
N ASP A 250 5.27 21.84 -4.63
CA ASP A 250 5.10 23.17 -5.21
C ASP A 250 3.86 23.15 -6.11
N PRO A 251 2.76 23.85 -5.74
CA PRO A 251 1.52 23.82 -6.51
C PRO A 251 1.66 24.41 -7.91
N ASP A 252 2.72 25.19 -8.17
CA ASP A 252 2.98 25.83 -9.47
C ASP A 252 3.93 25.01 -10.36
N ARG A 253 4.36 23.82 -9.93
CA ARG A 253 5.31 22.99 -10.68
C ARG A 253 4.76 21.60 -10.93
N ALA A 254 4.82 21.18 -12.20
CA ALA A 254 4.58 19.79 -12.56
C ALA A 254 5.76 18.92 -12.10
N PRO A 255 5.51 17.82 -11.37
CA PRO A 255 6.57 16.88 -11.03
C PRO A 255 7.06 16.13 -12.28
N GLU A 256 8.37 15.93 -12.34
CA GLU A 256 9.05 15.12 -13.35
C GLU A 256 10.11 14.24 -12.67
N ASN A 257 10.55 13.17 -13.33
CA ASN A 257 11.63 12.30 -12.86
C ASN A 257 12.81 12.26 -13.85
N PRO A 258 13.49 13.37 -14.13
CA PRO A 258 14.75 13.28 -14.86
C PRO A 258 15.72 12.47 -13.98
N ASP A 259 16.08 11.26 -14.43
CA ASP A 259 17.02 10.35 -13.75
C ASP A 259 16.59 9.83 -12.36
N GLY A 260 15.31 10.05 -11.98
CA GLY A 260 14.69 9.56 -10.76
C GLY A 260 13.59 8.53 -11.04
N ARG A 261 12.78 8.20 -10.02
CA ARG A 261 11.63 7.29 -10.18
C ARG A 261 10.43 7.60 -9.30
N LEU A 262 10.57 8.49 -8.32
CA LEU A 262 9.58 8.73 -7.28
C LEU A 262 8.21 9.09 -7.86
N TRP A 263 8.18 10.00 -8.84
CA TRP A 263 6.93 10.40 -9.47
C TRP A 263 6.27 9.29 -10.31
N ASP A 264 7.05 8.39 -10.92
CA ASP A 264 6.52 7.31 -11.75
C ASP A 264 5.91 6.24 -10.86
N ASP A 265 6.58 5.93 -9.76
CA ASP A 265 6.10 4.97 -8.77
C ASP A 265 4.88 5.50 -8.02
N TYR A 266 4.83 6.81 -7.73
CA TYR A 266 3.64 7.47 -7.24
C TYR A 266 2.47 7.33 -8.22
N ARG A 267 2.69 7.62 -9.51
CA ARG A 267 1.67 7.47 -10.57
C ARG A 267 1.18 6.03 -10.71
N ARG A 268 2.07 5.04 -10.64
CA ARG A 268 1.70 3.62 -10.63
C ARG A 268 0.81 3.28 -9.44
N LEU A 269 1.17 3.72 -8.22
CA LEU A 269 0.33 3.52 -7.03
C LEU A 269 -1.05 4.16 -7.20
N GLN A 270 -1.14 5.39 -7.71
CA GLN A 270 -2.44 6.05 -7.94
C GLN A 270 -3.28 5.30 -8.98
N ALA A 271 -2.64 4.72 -9.99
CA ALA A 271 -3.33 3.94 -11.01
C ALA A 271 -3.83 2.60 -10.50
N TRP A 272 -3.05 1.89 -9.67
CA TRP A 272 -3.50 0.64 -9.05
C TRP A 272 -4.66 0.87 -8.07
N ASP A 273 -4.59 1.95 -7.27
CA ASP A 273 -5.71 2.43 -6.45
C ASP A 273 -6.96 2.68 -7.31
N ALA A 274 -6.85 3.53 -8.34
CA ALA A 274 -7.97 3.87 -9.22
C ALA A 274 -8.55 2.66 -9.96
N LEU A 275 -7.70 1.74 -10.45
CA LEU A 275 -8.13 0.47 -11.05
C LEU A 275 -8.93 -0.36 -10.06
N SER A 276 -8.48 -0.48 -8.81
CA SER A 276 -9.21 -1.22 -7.78
C SER A 276 -10.58 -0.60 -7.49
N LEU A 277 -10.64 0.73 -7.40
CA LEU A 277 -11.87 1.47 -7.16
C LEU A 277 -12.87 1.37 -8.31
N SER A 278 -12.41 1.28 -9.57
CA SER A 278 -13.28 1.01 -10.73
C SER A 278 -14.14 -0.24 -10.54
N PHE A 279 -13.66 -1.25 -9.81
CA PHE A 279 -14.43 -2.48 -9.57
C PHE A 279 -15.21 -2.48 -8.26
N CYS A 280 -14.85 -1.62 -7.31
CA CYS A 280 -15.40 -1.62 -5.95
C CYS A 280 -16.54 -0.59 -5.74
N LEU A 281 -16.55 0.54 -6.45
CA LEU A 281 -17.42 1.69 -6.14
C LEU A 281 -18.89 1.57 -6.59
N THR A 282 -19.19 0.69 -7.55
CA THR A 282 -20.51 0.62 -8.20
C THR A 282 -21.00 -0.82 -8.36
N ASP A 283 -22.32 -0.99 -8.43
CA ASP A 283 -23.01 -2.23 -8.80
C ASP A 283 -22.82 -2.62 -10.27
N SER A 284 -22.42 -1.67 -11.12
CA SER A 284 -22.15 -1.87 -12.54
C SER A 284 -20.77 -1.31 -12.91
N PRO A 285 -19.67 -2.00 -12.53
CA PRO A 285 -18.34 -1.59 -12.93
C PRO A 285 -18.17 -1.47 -14.47
N PRO A 286 -17.19 -0.71 -14.97
CA PRO A 286 -16.23 0.05 -14.18
C PRO A 286 -16.80 1.39 -13.67
N GLY A 287 -16.44 1.76 -12.45
CA GLY A 287 -16.77 3.07 -11.87
C GLY A 287 -15.98 4.24 -12.49
N TYR A 288 -14.81 3.94 -13.07
CA TYR A 288 -14.06 4.87 -13.92
C TYR A 288 -13.85 4.25 -15.31
N GLY A 289 -14.20 5.00 -16.36
CA GLY A 289 -13.97 4.56 -17.75
C GLY A 289 -12.51 4.65 -18.19
N SER A 290 -11.67 5.33 -17.41
CA SER A 290 -10.23 5.41 -17.67
C SER A 290 -9.41 5.63 -16.40
N VAL A 291 -8.12 5.30 -16.48
CA VAL A 291 -7.11 5.49 -15.41
C VAL A 291 -5.81 5.98 -16.06
N GLY A 292 -5.27 7.09 -15.58
CA GLY A 292 -4.01 7.65 -16.05
C GLY A 292 -3.75 9.06 -15.51
N PRO A 293 -2.61 9.67 -15.86
CA PRO A 293 -1.53 9.10 -16.66
C PRO A 293 -0.71 8.03 -15.89
N VAL A 294 -0.25 7.00 -16.60
CA VAL A 294 0.69 5.98 -16.10
C VAL A 294 1.96 5.92 -16.95
N PRO A 295 3.12 5.60 -16.36
CA PRO A 295 4.34 5.40 -17.15
C PRO A 295 4.20 4.17 -18.09
N GLY A 296 4.26 4.42 -19.39
CA GLY A 296 4.28 3.42 -20.46
C GLY A 296 5.62 2.69 -20.56
N ALA A 297 5.66 1.60 -21.32
CA ALA A 297 6.87 0.77 -21.51
C ALA A 297 8.00 1.48 -22.27
N ASP A 298 7.67 2.47 -23.10
CA ASP A 298 8.60 3.25 -23.94
C ASP A 298 8.96 4.62 -23.35
N GLY A 299 8.54 4.87 -22.10
CA GLY A 299 8.76 6.15 -21.41
C GLY A 299 7.73 7.23 -21.75
N THR A 300 6.71 6.92 -22.55
CA THR A 300 5.55 7.80 -22.76
C THR A 300 4.54 7.68 -21.62
N ASP A 301 3.65 8.67 -21.52
CA ASP A 301 2.53 8.63 -20.57
C ASP A 301 1.30 8.02 -21.24
N GLU A 302 0.75 6.99 -20.63
CA GLU A 302 -0.41 6.24 -21.12
C GLU A 302 -1.67 6.54 -20.29
N THR A 303 -2.83 6.49 -20.92
CA THR A 303 -4.13 6.50 -20.24
C THR A 303 -4.86 5.21 -20.59
N LEU A 304 -5.11 4.38 -19.57
CA LEU A 304 -5.78 3.11 -19.71
C LEU A 304 -7.29 3.35 -19.82
N SER A 305 -7.91 2.94 -20.91
CA SER A 305 -9.37 2.85 -21.02
C SER A 305 -9.87 1.52 -20.42
N ILE A 306 -11.05 1.54 -19.81
CA ILE A 306 -11.67 0.36 -19.19
C ILE A 306 -13.11 0.28 -19.69
N ALA A 307 -13.44 -0.80 -20.39
CA ALA A 307 -14.78 -1.03 -20.92
C ALA A 307 -15.30 -2.41 -20.53
N ARG A 308 -16.55 -2.47 -20.08
CA ARG A 308 -17.24 -3.74 -19.86
C ARG A 308 -17.52 -4.41 -21.21
N VAL A 309 -17.16 -5.68 -21.32
CA VAL A 309 -17.47 -6.54 -22.47
C VAL A 309 -18.69 -7.41 -22.14
N GLU A 310 -18.64 -8.12 -21.01
CA GLU A 310 -19.73 -8.95 -20.46
C GLU A 310 -19.82 -8.80 -18.93
N ASP A 311 -20.67 -9.58 -18.25
CA ASP A 311 -21.00 -9.46 -16.82
C ASP A 311 -19.79 -9.29 -15.88
N ASP A 312 -18.73 -10.09 -16.05
CA ASP A 312 -17.51 -10.02 -15.23
C ASP A 312 -16.24 -9.87 -16.09
N GLU A 313 -16.39 -9.51 -17.35
CA GLU A 313 -15.30 -9.41 -18.32
C GLU A 313 -15.13 -7.99 -18.86
N PHE A 314 -13.88 -7.50 -18.82
CA PHE A 314 -13.52 -6.12 -19.11
C PHE A 314 -12.35 -6.06 -20.09
N CYS A 315 -12.42 -5.11 -21.01
CA CYS A 315 -11.32 -4.74 -21.88
C CYS A 315 -10.52 -3.62 -21.23
N VAL A 316 -9.18 -3.74 -21.25
CA VAL A 316 -8.26 -2.64 -20.88
C VAL A 316 -7.31 -2.34 -22.04
N ASP A 317 -7.23 -1.08 -22.43
CA ASP A 317 -6.43 -0.61 -23.56
C ASP A 317 -5.73 0.74 -23.27
N PRO A 318 -4.40 0.85 -23.37
CA PRO A 318 -3.44 -0.24 -23.64
C PRO A 318 -3.41 -1.26 -22.50
N TYR A 319 -3.13 -2.53 -22.79
CA TYR A 319 -3.20 -3.60 -21.80
C TYR A 319 -1.92 -3.64 -20.92
N PRO A 320 -1.97 -3.25 -19.63
CA PRO A 320 -0.76 -2.99 -18.84
C PRO A 320 -0.17 -4.25 -18.19
N PHE A 321 -0.84 -5.40 -18.33
CA PHE A 321 -0.52 -6.62 -17.59
C PHE A 321 0.29 -7.63 -18.41
N ASP A 322 1.14 -8.39 -17.72
CA ASP A 322 2.04 -9.39 -18.32
C ASP A 322 1.34 -10.71 -18.72
N THR A 323 0.07 -10.86 -18.34
CA THR A 323 -0.73 -12.07 -18.52
C THR A 323 -2.09 -11.69 -19.05
N ALA A 324 -2.56 -12.37 -20.11
CA ALA A 324 -3.90 -12.19 -20.67
C ALA A 324 -4.62 -13.55 -20.84
N PRO A 325 -5.89 -13.68 -20.38
CA PRO A 325 -6.62 -12.73 -19.54
C PRO A 325 -6.07 -12.72 -18.10
N LEU A 326 -6.20 -11.58 -17.43
CA LEU A 326 -5.93 -11.44 -16.01
C LEU A 326 -7.21 -11.68 -15.21
N ALA A 327 -7.18 -12.60 -14.24
CA ALA A 327 -8.25 -12.78 -13.27
C ALA A 327 -7.82 -12.23 -11.91
N VAL A 328 -8.63 -11.32 -11.36
CA VAL A 328 -8.44 -10.72 -10.02
C VAL A 328 -9.74 -10.83 -9.23
N GLY A 329 -9.67 -10.72 -7.91
CA GLY A 329 -10.88 -10.74 -7.10
C GLY A 329 -10.80 -9.96 -5.81
N VAL A 330 -11.96 -9.55 -5.32
CA VAL A 330 -12.10 -8.76 -4.09
C VAL A 330 -13.14 -9.41 -3.18
N PRO A 331 -12.84 -9.54 -1.88
CA PRO A 331 -13.83 -10.03 -0.93
C PRO A 331 -14.95 -8.99 -0.69
N THR A 332 -16.19 -9.45 -0.73
CA THR A 332 -17.38 -8.62 -0.55
C THR A 332 -18.33 -9.23 0.48
N ARG A 333 -19.18 -8.38 1.05
CA ARG A 333 -20.35 -8.78 1.84
C ARG A 333 -21.56 -8.02 1.34
N THR A 334 -22.67 -8.71 1.15
CA THR A 334 -23.92 -8.11 0.67
C THR A 334 -25.01 -8.21 1.74
N VAL A 335 -25.64 -7.09 2.06
CA VAL A 335 -26.65 -6.99 3.12
C VAL A 335 -27.91 -6.35 2.59
N ALA A 336 -29.09 -6.85 2.96
CA ALA A 336 -30.37 -6.23 2.61
C ALA A 336 -30.51 -4.84 3.25
N LYS A 337 -31.07 -3.87 2.50
CA LYS A 337 -31.29 -2.51 3.02
C LYS A 337 -32.19 -2.46 4.26
N SER A 338 -33.09 -3.44 4.41
CA SER A 338 -33.91 -3.59 5.61
C SER A 338 -33.12 -3.75 6.92
N ALA A 339 -31.83 -4.09 6.84
CA ALA A 339 -30.93 -4.16 8.01
C ALA A 339 -30.26 -2.82 8.38
N ALA A 340 -30.39 -1.78 7.53
CA ALA A 340 -29.73 -0.49 7.71
C ALA A 340 -30.43 0.46 8.70
N GLY A 341 -31.55 0.07 9.33
CA GLY A 341 -32.25 0.93 10.29
C GLY A 341 -31.60 1.03 11.69
N ASP A 342 -30.66 0.13 12.05
CA ASP A 342 -30.00 0.13 13.36
C ASP A 342 -28.52 -0.32 13.24
N PRO A 343 -27.55 0.43 13.84
CA PRO A 343 -26.13 0.10 13.74
C PRO A 343 -25.72 -1.26 14.30
N SER A 344 -26.50 -1.86 15.21
CA SER A 344 -26.21 -3.20 15.75
C SER A 344 -26.76 -4.29 14.84
N THR A 345 -27.94 -4.05 14.26
CA THR A 345 -28.59 -4.90 13.27
C THR A 345 -27.77 -4.96 11.99
N LEU A 346 -27.32 -3.81 11.46
CA LEU A 346 -26.44 -3.76 10.30
C LEU A 346 -25.14 -4.54 10.54
N ALA A 347 -24.50 -4.34 11.70
CA ALA A 347 -23.26 -5.04 12.02
C ALA A 347 -23.47 -6.57 12.08
N ARG A 348 -24.54 -7.05 12.70
CA ARG A 348 -24.86 -8.49 12.73
C ARG A 348 -25.18 -9.03 11.34
N ALA A 349 -25.94 -8.30 10.55
CA ALA A 349 -26.27 -8.70 9.19
C ALA A 349 -25.02 -8.75 8.30
N TYR A 350 -24.13 -7.75 8.41
CA TYR A 350 -22.83 -7.72 7.73
C TYR A 350 -22.00 -8.95 8.04
N TYR A 351 -21.81 -9.29 9.33
CA TYR A 351 -21.03 -10.46 9.71
C TYR A 351 -21.74 -11.79 9.40
N GLY A 352 -23.08 -11.81 9.41
CA GLY A 352 -23.92 -12.97 9.12
C GLY A 352 -24.09 -13.30 7.63
N ALA A 353 -23.93 -12.33 6.72
CA ALA A 353 -24.13 -12.50 5.28
C ALA A 353 -23.17 -13.50 4.58
N GLY A 354 -22.10 -13.90 5.28
CA GLY A 354 -20.99 -14.64 4.70
C GLY A 354 -20.12 -13.75 3.81
N ARG A 355 -18.82 -14.05 3.75
CA ARG A 355 -17.88 -13.35 2.86
C ARG A 355 -17.81 -14.09 1.53
N ARG A 356 -17.96 -13.39 0.41
CA ARG A 356 -17.82 -13.93 -0.95
C ARG A 356 -16.66 -13.24 -1.65
N THR A 357 -16.13 -13.83 -2.71
CA THR A 357 -15.13 -13.20 -3.57
C THR A 357 -15.79 -12.89 -4.90
N GLU A 358 -15.88 -11.62 -5.26
CA GLU A 358 -16.23 -11.20 -6.61
C GLU A 358 -14.97 -11.26 -7.47
N THR A 359 -15.09 -11.78 -8.69
CA THR A 359 -13.94 -12.03 -9.59
C THR A 359 -14.17 -11.29 -10.89
N PHE A 360 -13.15 -10.60 -11.37
CA PHE A 360 -13.18 -9.86 -12.63
C PHE A 360 -12.12 -10.42 -13.57
N ARG A 361 -12.44 -10.51 -14.86
CA ARG A 361 -11.51 -10.90 -15.93
C ARG A 361 -11.20 -9.71 -16.82
N LEU A 362 -9.92 -9.43 -17.00
CA LEU A 362 -9.43 -8.31 -17.80
C LEU A 362 -8.68 -8.85 -19.01
N ARG A 363 -9.08 -8.43 -20.22
CA ARG A 363 -8.46 -8.84 -21.49
C ARG A 363 -7.98 -7.63 -22.31
N PRO A 364 -6.99 -7.80 -23.20
CA PRO A 364 -6.63 -6.78 -24.18
C PRO A 364 -7.77 -6.56 -25.20
N PRO A 365 -7.72 -5.47 -25.99
CA PRO A 365 -8.59 -5.32 -27.15
C PRO A 365 -8.38 -6.47 -28.16
N ASP A 366 -9.44 -6.82 -28.88
CA ASP A 366 -9.48 -7.92 -29.87
C ASP A 366 -8.59 -7.68 -31.10
#